data_AF-A0A258R6F8-F1
#
_entry.id   AF-A0A258R6F8-F1
#
_cell.length_a   1.000
_cell.length_b   1.000
_cell.length_c   1.000
_cell.angle_alpha   90.00
_cell.angle_beta   90.00
_cell.angle_gamma   90.00
#
_symmetry.space_group_name_H-M   'P 1'
#
loop_
_entity.id
_entity.type
_entity.pdbx_description
1 polymer ?
#
loop_
_entity_poly.entity_id
_entity_poly.type
_entity_poly.pdbx_seq_one_letter_code
_entity_poly.pdbx_strand_id
1 'polypeptide(L)' 'MPPGAAAVAHELFSVLRSFDDRGAQQIWVELPPADAEWDGVRDRLARAAA' A
#
# COMPACT_ATOMS: atom_id res chain seq x y z
N MET A 1 -2.99 16.38 2.99
CA MET A 1 -3.56 15.15 3.56
C MET A 1 -3.52 14.10 2.48
N PRO A 2 -3.05 12.86 2.73
CA PRO A 2 -3.18 11.79 1.75
C PRO A 2 -4.66 11.64 1.36
N PRO A 3 -4.97 11.13 0.15
CA PRO A 3 -6.34 10.76 -0.16
C PRO A 3 -6.80 9.75 0.92
N GLY A 4 -8.04 9.84 1.40
CA GLY A 4 -8.52 9.03 2.52
C GLY A 4 -8.27 7.52 2.30
N ALA A 5 -8.28 6.72 3.37
CA ALA A 5 -7.85 5.31 3.35
C ALA A 5 -8.46 4.48 2.20
N ALA A 6 -9.72 4.73 1.82
CA ALA A 6 -10.39 4.08 0.70
C ALA A 6 -9.71 4.33 -0.67
N ALA A 7 -9.28 5.56 -0.92
CA ALA A 7 -8.58 5.91 -2.16
C ALA A 7 -7.18 5.29 -2.20
N VAL A 8 -6.45 5.30 -1.08
CA VAL A 8 -5.16 4.58 -0.99
C VAL A 8 -5.34 3.08 -1.22
N ALA A 9 -6.35 2.46 -0.61
CA ALA A 9 -6.63 1.03 -0.82
C ALA A 9 -6.95 0.69 -2.28
N HIS A 10 -7.60 1.60 -3.00
CA HIS A 10 -7.93 1.43 -4.42
C HIS A 10 -6.68 1.51 -5.31
N GLU A 11 -5.80 2.47 -5.05
CA GLU A 11 -4.61 2.72 -5.88
C GLU A 11 -3.43 1.80 -5.55
N LEU A 12 -3.34 1.30 -4.31
CA LEU A 12 -2.18 0.55 -3.80
C LEU A 12 -1.75 -0.59 -4.72
N PHE A 13 -2.68 -1.38 -5.24
CA PHE A 13 -2.37 -2.53 -6.08
C PHE A 13 -1.76 -2.11 -7.43
N SER A 14 -2.25 -1.02 -8.02
CA SER A 14 -1.71 -0.48 -9.28
C SER A 14 -0.28 0.01 -9.09
N VAL A 15 0.00 0.68 -7.96
CA VAL A 15 1.34 1.19 -7.64
C VAL A 15 2.32 0.04 -7.41
N LEU A 16 1.96 -0.94 -6.58
CA LEU A 16 2.80 -2.11 -6.31
C LEU A 16 3.13 -2.88 -7.60
N ARG A 17 2.12 -3.16 -8.43
CA ARG A 17 2.33 -3.84 -9.72
C ARG A 17 3.26 -3.05 -10.65
N SER A 18 3.15 -1.72 -10.65
CA SER A 18 4.04 -0.89 -11.47
C SER A 18 5.50 -0.95 -11.01
N PHE A 19 5.75 -1.23 -9.73
CA PHE A 19 7.10 -1.46 -9.21
C PHE A 19 7.61 -2.85 -9.56
N ASP A 20 6.74 -3.87 -9.50
CA ASP A 20 7.05 -5.23 -9.96
C ASP A 20 7.46 -5.23 -11.44
N ASP A 21 6.68 -4.56 -12.29
CA ASP A 21 6.95 -4.44 -13.73
C ASP A 21 8.28 -3.72 -14.03
N ARG A 22 8.75 -2.88 -13.09
CA ARG A 22 10.04 -2.17 -13.17
C ARG A 22 11.20 -2.96 -12.55
N GLY A 23 10.92 -4.11 -11.93
CA GLY A 23 11.92 -4.94 -11.24
C GLY A 23 12.46 -4.29 -9.96
N ALA A 24 11.63 -3.54 -9.24
CA ALA A 24 12.02 -2.95 -7.96
C ALA A 24 12.38 -4.06 -6.96
N GLN A 25 13.58 -3.99 -6.37
CA GLN A 25 14.02 -5.01 -5.40
C GLN A 25 13.58 -4.70 -3.97
N GLN A 26 13.29 -3.44 -3.66
CA GLN A 26 12.82 -3.00 -2.35
C GLN A 26 11.83 -1.85 -2.53
N ILE A 27 10.74 -1.90 -1.78
CA ILE A 27 9.72 -0.86 -1.71
C ILE A 27 9.63 -0.41 -0.26
N TRP A 28 9.87 0.87 -0.01
CA TRP A 28 9.76 1.48 1.31
C TRP A 28 8.45 2.24 1.40
N VAL A 29 7.65 1.92 2.41
CA VAL A 29 6.35 2.56 2.67
C VAL A 29 6.35 3.22 4.04
N GLU A 30 5.73 4.39 4.13
CA GLU A 30 5.41 4.98 5.43
C GLU A 30 4.33 4.14 6.12
N LEU A 31 4.48 3.91 7.43
CA LEU A 31 3.52 3.14 8.20
C LEU A 31 2.15 3.86 8.18
N PRO A 32 1.08 3.22 7.67
CA PRO A 32 -0.24 3.83 7.69
C PRO A 32 -0.69 4.13 9.13
N PRO A 33 -1.48 5.20 9.34
CA PRO A 33 -2.14 5.50 10.61
C PRO A 33 -2.82 4.27 11.20
N ALA A 34 -2.87 4.14 12.54
CA ALA A 34 -3.33 2.92 13.23
C ALA A 34 -4.86 2.79 13.35
N ASP A 35 -5.63 3.75 12.86
CA ASP A 35 -7.08 3.71 12.87
C ASP A 35 -7.63 2.61 11.93
N ALA A 36 -8.89 2.24 12.19
CA ALA A 36 -9.54 1.09 11.56
C ALA A 36 -9.78 1.29 10.05
N GLU A 37 -9.91 2.54 9.59
CA GLU A 37 -10.09 2.83 8.16
C GLU A 37 -8.89 2.35 7.32
N TRP A 38 -7.70 2.27 7.93
CA TRP A 38 -6.45 1.83 7.29
C TRP A 38 -6.15 0.34 7.45
N ASP A 39 -6.98 -0.43 8.17
CA ASP A 39 -6.77 -1.89 8.34
C ASP A 39 -6.63 -2.58 6.98
N GLY A 40 -7.49 -2.23 6.02
CA GLY A 40 -7.44 -2.79 4.68
C GLY A 40 -6.18 -2.43 3.90
N VAL A 41 -5.58 -1.26 4.15
CA VAL A 41 -4.31 -0.84 3.54
C VAL A 41 -3.15 -1.61 4.17
N ARG A 42 -3.11 -1.68 5.50
CA ARG A 42 -2.08 -2.41 6.25
C ARG A 42 -2.03 -3.89 5.88
N ASP A 43 -3.19 -4.55 5.81
CA ASP A 43 -3.30 -5.96 5.45
C ASP A 43 -2.76 -6.22 4.03
N ARG A 44 -3.08 -5.35 3.07
CA ARG A 44 -2.55 -5.46 1.70
C ARG A 44 -1.03 -5.27 1.64
N LEU A 45 -0.49 -4.29 2.39
CA LEU A 45 0.95 -4.07 2.48
C LEU A 45 1.66 -5.28 3.09
N ALA A 46 1.11 -5.85 4.16
CA ALA A 46 1.66 -7.05 4.79
C ALA A 46 1.67 -8.24 3.82
N ARG A 47 0.61 -8.41 3.02
CA ARG A 47 0.53 -9.46 1.99
C ARG A 47 1.49 -9.25 0.82
N ALA A 48 1.80 -8.01 0.45
CA ALA A 48 2.77 -7.71 -0.59
C ALA A 48 4.23 -7.87 -0.13
N ALA A 49 4.48 -7.86 1.18
CA ALA A 49 5.81 -8.02 1.77
C ALA A 49 6.17 -9.50 2.10
N ALA A 50 5.23 -10.43 1.93
CA ALA A 50 5.41 -11.87 2.19
C ALA A 50 5.93 -12.61 0.96
#